data_AF-A0A4U9U534-F1
#
_entry.id   AF-A0A4U9U534-F1
#
_cell.length_a   1.000
_cell.length_b   1.000
_cell.length_c   1.000
_cell.angle_alpha   90.00
_cell.angle_beta   90.00
_cell.angle_gamma   90.00
#
_symmetry.space_group_name_H-M   'P 1'
#
loop_
_entity.id
_entity.type
_entity.pdbx_description
1 polymer ?
#
loop_
_entity_poly.entity_id
_entity_poly.type
_entity_poly.pdbx_seq_one_letter_code
_entity_poly.pdbx_strand_id
1 'polypeptide(L)'
;MRGVWLATVSRLDWPPVTSLNASSPAIRIQQQQEALQGKLDKLKTLGINTVFFQVKPDGTALWASKILPWSDVLTGNIGDNPGYDPLQFMLDEAHKRGMKVHAWFNPYRVSVNTKPVTIDKLNRTLSQQPASVYVLHPTGSAPQATDLCSTQYPGVRDWITSIVAEVVANYDIDGVQFDDYFYAESPASVLNDNQTFKKYGQHFGSKADWRRDNTKQLVGQVSRTIKKLKTRR
;
A
#
# COMPACT_ATOMS: atom_id res chain seq x y z
N MET A 1 3.68 -23.38 -3.37
CA MET A 1 2.89 -22.36 -2.64
C MET A 1 1.47 -22.36 -3.22
N ARG A 2 0.43 -22.32 -2.39
CA ARG A 2 -0.97 -22.16 -2.83
C ARG A 2 -1.47 -20.83 -2.30
N GLY A 3 -1.15 -19.79 -3.06
CA GLY A 3 -1.38 -18.40 -2.67
C GLY A 3 -2.59 -17.80 -3.38
N VAL A 4 -3.28 -16.87 -2.72
CA VAL A 4 -4.35 -16.05 -3.33
C VAL A 4 -4.10 -14.58 -3.03
N TRP A 5 -4.38 -13.72 -4.00
CA TRP A 5 -4.43 -12.27 -3.78
C TRP A 5 -5.75 -11.91 -3.10
N LEU A 6 -5.69 -11.03 -2.11
CA LEU A 6 -6.86 -10.48 -1.44
C LEU A 6 -6.75 -8.95 -1.53
N ALA A 7 -7.36 -8.39 -2.56
CA ALA A 7 -7.30 -7.00 -2.92
C ALA A 7 -8.25 -6.14 -2.07
N THR A 8 -7.73 -5.01 -1.61
CA THR A 8 -8.49 -4.03 -0.82
C THR A 8 -8.79 -2.76 -1.59
N VAL A 9 -7.99 -2.47 -2.62
CA VAL A 9 -8.23 -1.39 -3.58
C VAL A 9 -9.64 -1.51 -4.15
N SER A 10 -10.37 -0.39 -4.16
CA SER A 10 -11.76 -0.33 -4.61
C SER A 10 -12.71 -1.30 -3.89
N ARG A 11 -12.30 -1.86 -2.74
CA ARG A 11 -13.05 -2.89 -2.00
C ARG A 11 -13.33 -4.14 -2.85
N LEU A 12 -12.39 -4.50 -3.73
CA LEU A 12 -12.57 -5.56 -4.74
C LEU A 12 -12.85 -6.93 -4.10
N ASP A 13 -11.99 -7.38 -3.19
CA ASP A 13 -12.23 -8.60 -2.42
C ASP A 13 -12.76 -8.27 -1.03
N TRP A 14 -12.18 -7.27 -0.36
CA TRP A 14 -12.52 -6.89 1.00
C TRP A 14 -12.15 -5.42 1.25
N PRO A 15 -12.82 -4.67 2.15
CA PRO A 15 -14.02 -5.04 2.91
C PRO A 15 -15.30 -4.99 2.07
N PRO A 16 -16.41 -5.61 2.52
CA PRO A 16 -17.70 -5.50 1.85
C PRO A 16 -18.16 -4.04 1.73
N VAL A 17 -18.68 -3.64 0.57
CA VAL A 17 -19.20 -2.27 0.34
C VAL A 17 -20.32 -1.93 1.33
N THR A 18 -21.12 -2.92 1.73
CA THR A 18 -22.19 -2.77 2.75
C THR A 18 -21.67 -2.27 4.10
N SER A 19 -20.40 -2.52 4.44
CA SER A 19 -19.81 -2.04 5.70
C SER A 19 -19.70 -0.52 5.79
N LEU A 20 -19.66 0.17 4.65
CA LEU A 20 -19.68 1.64 4.63
C LEU A 20 -21.04 2.23 5.03
N ASN A 21 -22.10 1.47 4.80
CA ASN A 21 -23.48 1.89 5.06
C ASN A 21 -23.98 1.41 6.44
N ALA A 22 -23.10 0.85 7.26
CA ALA A 22 -23.45 0.37 8.59
C ALA A 22 -23.92 1.53 9.49
N SER A 23 -24.93 1.26 10.32
CA SER A 23 -25.53 2.25 11.21
C SER A 23 -24.63 2.67 12.38
N SER A 24 -23.52 1.95 12.63
CA SER A 24 -22.53 2.31 13.64
C SER A 24 -21.13 1.77 13.31
N PRO A 25 -20.05 2.36 13.89
CA PRO A 25 -18.70 1.81 13.78
C PRO A 25 -18.59 0.36 14.24
N ALA A 26 -19.31 -0.04 15.29
CA ALA A 26 -19.29 -1.41 15.79
C ALA A 26 -19.83 -2.41 14.75
N ILE A 27 -20.95 -2.07 14.09
CA ILE A 27 -21.53 -2.91 13.03
C ILE A 27 -20.62 -2.96 11.81
N ARG A 28 -19.99 -1.84 11.42
CA ARG A 28 -18.98 -1.82 10.35
C ARG A 28 -17.83 -2.76 10.65
N ILE A 29 -17.23 -2.64 11.83
CA ILE A 29 -16.08 -3.47 12.26
C ILE A 29 -16.48 -4.95 12.23
N GLN A 30 -17.64 -5.29 12.80
CA GLN A 30 -18.16 -6.65 12.80
C GLN A 30 -18.32 -7.20 11.38
N GLN A 31 -18.97 -6.46 10.47
CA GLN A 31 -19.14 -6.91 9.08
C GLN A 31 -17.80 -7.11 8.36
N GLN A 32 -16.82 -6.26 8.62
CA GLN A 32 -15.48 -6.38 8.04
C GLN A 32 -14.75 -7.62 8.59
N GLN A 33 -14.81 -7.86 9.90
CA GLN A 33 -14.20 -9.00 10.55
C GLN A 33 -14.82 -10.33 10.09
N GLU A 34 -16.15 -10.43 10.13
CA GLU A 34 -16.89 -11.64 9.70
C GLU A 34 -16.62 -11.97 8.23
N ALA A 35 -16.60 -10.95 7.36
CA ALA A 35 -16.30 -11.16 5.94
C ALA A 35 -14.87 -11.67 5.71
N LEU A 36 -13.89 -11.20 6.51
CA LEU A 36 -12.52 -11.67 6.41
C LEU A 36 -12.38 -13.11 6.92
N GLN A 37 -13.00 -13.42 8.07
CA GLN A 37 -13.04 -14.77 8.64
C GLN A 37 -13.68 -15.77 7.67
N GLY A 38 -14.85 -15.45 7.14
CA GLY A 38 -15.55 -16.31 6.17
C GLY A 38 -14.75 -16.56 4.90
N LYS A 39 -14.00 -15.55 4.42
CA LYS A 39 -13.05 -15.74 3.30
C LYS A 39 -11.92 -16.69 3.69
N LEU A 40 -11.27 -16.49 4.84
CA LEU A 40 -10.19 -17.35 5.29
C LEU A 40 -10.65 -18.80 5.50
N ASP A 41 -11.84 -19.01 6.05
CA ASP A 41 -12.45 -20.34 6.19
C ASP A 41 -12.66 -20.99 4.81
N LYS A 42 -13.22 -20.24 3.86
CA LYS A 42 -13.42 -20.74 2.49
C LYS A 42 -12.09 -21.07 1.81
N LEU A 43 -11.10 -20.20 1.93
CA LEU A 43 -9.77 -20.41 1.35
C LEU A 43 -9.09 -21.65 1.96
N LYS A 44 -9.24 -21.86 3.27
CA LYS A 44 -8.72 -23.04 3.96
C LYS A 44 -9.35 -24.33 3.44
N THR A 45 -10.68 -24.37 3.24
CA THR A 45 -11.36 -25.56 2.70
C THR A 45 -10.95 -25.87 1.25
N LEU A 46 -10.54 -24.86 0.48
CA LEU A 46 -9.97 -25.00 -0.85
C LEU A 46 -8.47 -25.39 -0.84
N GLY A 47 -7.86 -25.53 0.33
CA GLY A 47 -6.45 -25.90 0.49
C GLY A 47 -5.47 -24.75 0.26
N ILE A 48 -5.93 -23.49 0.21
CA ILE A 48 -5.04 -22.32 0.16
C ILE A 48 -4.27 -22.21 1.48
N ASN A 49 -2.99 -21.87 1.38
CA ASN A 49 -2.09 -21.78 2.54
C ASN A 49 -1.32 -20.46 2.64
N THR A 50 -1.53 -19.53 1.72
CA THR A 50 -0.90 -18.21 1.73
C THR A 50 -1.87 -17.16 1.19
N VAL A 51 -1.95 -16.00 1.84
CA VAL A 51 -2.73 -14.85 1.38
C VAL A 51 -1.79 -13.67 1.15
N PHE A 52 -1.86 -13.08 -0.04
CA PHE A 52 -1.24 -11.79 -0.35
C PHE A 52 -2.26 -10.69 -0.02
N PHE A 53 -2.22 -10.18 1.20
CA PHE A 53 -3.21 -9.24 1.71
C PHE A 53 -2.78 -7.81 1.40
N GLN A 54 -3.60 -7.06 0.65
CA GLN A 54 -3.27 -5.68 0.26
C GLN A 54 -3.37 -4.72 1.45
N VAL A 55 -2.25 -4.47 2.13
CA VAL A 55 -2.19 -3.57 3.29
C VAL A 55 -2.02 -2.11 2.90
N LYS A 56 -1.44 -1.86 1.72
CA LYS A 56 -1.24 -0.51 1.14
C LYS A 56 -1.74 -0.50 -0.31
N PRO A 57 -3.04 -0.21 -0.56
CA PRO A 57 -3.61 -0.16 -1.90
C PRO A 57 -3.16 1.07 -2.71
N ASP A 58 -2.87 2.17 -2.01
CA ASP A 58 -2.43 3.47 -2.54
C ASP A 58 -1.63 4.23 -1.47
N GLY A 59 -1.66 5.57 -1.42
CA GLY A 59 -0.97 6.39 -0.43
C GLY A 59 -1.53 6.30 1.00
N THR A 60 -2.24 5.23 1.32
CA THR A 60 -2.94 5.00 2.59
C THR A 60 -2.64 3.61 3.18
N ALA A 61 -2.96 3.41 4.45
CA ALA A 61 -2.67 2.19 5.20
C ALA A 61 -3.92 1.48 5.75
N LEU A 62 -3.85 0.16 5.82
CA LEU A 62 -4.79 -0.71 6.54
C LEU A 62 -4.23 -1.16 7.91
N TRP A 63 -3.38 -0.34 8.51
CA TRP A 63 -2.80 -0.52 9.83
C TRP A 63 -2.58 0.86 10.48
N ALA A 64 -2.30 0.89 11.78
CA ALA A 64 -2.07 2.14 12.52
C ALA A 64 -0.67 2.73 12.22
N SER A 65 -0.49 3.23 11.00
CA SER A 65 0.78 3.78 10.53
C SER A 65 1.10 5.14 11.14
N LYS A 66 2.38 5.39 11.41
CA LYS A 66 2.92 6.72 11.73
C LYS A 66 3.34 7.50 10.47
N ILE A 67 3.28 6.87 9.30
CA ILE A 67 3.78 7.41 8.02
C ILE A 67 2.62 7.70 7.05
N LEU A 68 1.60 6.83 7.01
CA LEU A 68 0.49 6.90 6.07
C LEU A 68 -0.86 7.10 6.77
N PRO A 69 -1.77 7.94 6.22
CA PRO A 69 -3.12 8.03 6.75
C PRO A 69 -3.90 6.72 6.53
N TRP A 70 -4.95 6.53 7.32
CA TRP A 70 -5.88 5.41 7.15
C TRP A 70 -6.53 5.41 5.76
N SER A 71 -6.73 4.21 5.22
CA SER A 71 -7.36 4.03 3.92
C SER A 71 -8.85 4.26 3.93
N ASP A 72 -9.35 4.95 2.90
CA ASP A 72 -10.78 5.17 2.71
C ASP A 72 -11.54 3.84 2.55
N VAL A 73 -10.86 2.76 2.13
CA VAL A 73 -11.49 1.45 1.93
C VAL A 73 -12.21 0.95 3.20
N LEU A 74 -11.72 1.36 4.37
CA LEU A 74 -12.24 0.94 5.68
C LEU A 74 -13.46 1.74 6.14
N THR A 75 -13.48 3.06 5.93
CA THR A 75 -14.49 3.97 6.54
C THR A 75 -15.24 4.83 5.52
N GLY A 76 -14.74 4.90 4.29
CA GLY A 76 -15.19 5.81 3.24
C GLY A 76 -14.36 7.10 3.18
N ASN A 77 -13.54 7.42 4.17
CA ASN A 77 -12.75 8.64 4.26
C ASN A 77 -11.27 8.35 4.50
N ILE A 78 -10.40 9.17 3.89
CA ILE A 78 -8.95 9.05 4.11
C ILE A 78 -8.61 9.65 5.47
N GLY A 79 -7.83 8.92 6.27
CA GLY A 79 -7.34 9.35 7.57
C GLY A 79 -8.27 9.05 8.76
N ASP A 80 -9.52 8.68 8.50
CA ASP A 80 -10.47 8.30 9.56
C ASP A 80 -10.06 6.96 10.20
N ASN A 81 -9.84 6.96 11.51
CA ASN A 81 -9.52 5.75 12.25
C ASN A 81 -10.69 4.74 12.19
N PRO A 82 -10.48 3.50 11.71
CA PRO A 82 -11.54 2.50 11.58
C PRO A 82 -12.03 1.93 12.92
N GLY A 83 -11.31 2.18 14.03
CA GLY A 83 -11.65 1.71 15.38
C GLY A 83 -11.07 0.34 15.76
N TYR A 84 -10.26 -0.25 14.88
CA TYR A 84 -9.51 -1.50 15.11
C TYR A 84 -8.28 -1.54 14.20
N ASP A 85 -7.38 -2.53 14.39
CA ASP A 85 -6.25 -2.76 13.49
C ASP A 85 -6.58 -3.92 12.51
N PRO A 86 -6.87 -3.63 11.23
CA PRO A 86 -7.23 -4.66 10.26
C PRO A 86 -6.08 -5.61 9.90
N LEU A 87 -4.85 -5.11 9.87
CA LEU A 87 -3.69 -5.94 9.56
C LEU A 87 -3.43 -6.92 10.70
N GLN A 88 -3.47 -6.47 11.95
CA GLN A 88 -3.34 -7.38 13.09
C GLN A 88 -4.44 -8.44 13.09
N PHE A 89 -5.70 -8.03 12.87
CA PHE A 89 -6.82 -8.96 12.81
C PHE A 89 -6.67 -9.99 11.69
N MET A 90 -6.23 -9.58 10.48
CA MET A 90 -5.95 -10.48 9.37
C MET A 90 -4.88 -11.52 9.72
N LEU A 91 -3.79 -11.08 10.36
CA LEU A 91 -2.69 -11.95 10.77
C LEU A 91 -3.15 -12.99 11.79
N ASP A 92 -3.81 -12.54 12.86
CA ASP A 92 -4.31 -13.40 13.93
C ASP A 92 -5.25 -14.48 13.37
N GLU A 93 -6.19 -14.10 12.50
CA GLU A 93 -7.17 -15.03 11.94
C GLU A 93 -6.56 -15.99 10.91
N ALA A 94 -5.60 -15.53 10.10
CA ALA A 94 -4.92 -16.38 9.14
C ALA A 94 -3.98 -17.40 9.83
N HIS A 95 -3.24 -16.95 10.84
CA HIS A 95 -2.31 -17.79 11.60
C HIS A 95 -3.05 -18.85 12.42
N LYS A 96 -4.21 -18.54 13.02
CA LYS A 96 -5.11 -19.55 13.65
C LYS A 96 -5.48 -20.69 12.69
N ARG A 97 -5.53 -20.41 11.39
CA ARG A 97 -5.84 -21.37 10.33
C ARG A 97 -4.59 -22.02 9.70
N GLY A 98 -3.40 -21.70 10.21
CA GLY A 98 -2.13 -22.16 9.65
C GLY A 98 -1.87 -21.62 8.23
N MET A 99 -2.40 -20.44 7.91
CA MET A 99 -2.19 -19.75 6.64
C MET A 99 -1.13 -18.67 6.82
N LYS A 100 -0.22 -18.55 5.86
CA LYS A 100 0.77 -17.46 5.83
C LYS A 100 0.16 -16.18 5.27
N VAL A 101 0.61 -15.03 5.75
CA VAL A 101 0.20 -13.72 5.23
C VAL A 101 1.42 -12.98 4.70
N HIS A 102 1.41 -12.69 3.41
CA HIS A 102 2.34 -11.77 2.79
C HIS A 102 1.67 -10.40 2.71
N ALA A 103 2.23 -9.40 3.38
CA ALA A 103 1.76 -8.02 3.29
C ALA A 103 2.06 -7.47 1.89
N TRP A 104 1.00 -7.13 1.15
CA TRP A 104 1.08 -6.58 -0.19
C TRP A 104 0.98 -5.05 -0.19
N PHE A 105 1.97 -4.42 -0.82
CA PHE A 105 2.04 -2.98 -1.00
C PHE A 105 2.06 -2.63 -2.48
N ASN A 106 1.27 -1.64 -2.87
CA ASN A 106 1.53 -0.88 -4.07
C ASN A 106 2.58 0.19 -3.76
N PRO A 107 3.80 0.15 -4.34
CA PRO A 107 4.90 0.98 -3.89
C PRO A 107 4.73 2.45 -4.27
N TYR A 108 4.15 2.74 -5.44
CA TYR A 108 4.18 4.08 -6.03
C TYR A 108 2.83 4.78 -6.01
N ARG A 109 1.71 4.07 -6.00
CA ARG A 109 0.39 4.71 -6.08
C ARG A 109 0.15 5.63 -4.89
N VAL A 110 -0.28 6.86 -5.17
CA VAL A 110 -0.77 7.85 -4.20
C VAL A 110 -2.28 7.78 -4.08
N SER A 111 -2.98 7.69 -5.21
CA SER A 111 -4.42 7.55 -5.25
C SER A 111 -4.86 6.68 -6.42
N VAL A 112 -6.04 6.10 -6.32
CA VAL A 112 -6.63 5.30 -7.41
C VAL A 112 -7.24 6.17 -8.52
N ASN A 113 -7.59 7.42 -8.25
CA ASN A 113 -8.19 8.33 -9.22
C ASN A 113 -8.06 9.80 -8.80
N THR A 114 -8.36 10.70 -9.73
CA THR A 114 -8.24 12.15 -9.53
C THR A 114 -9.59 12.86 -9.59
N LYS A 115 -10.69 12.14 -9.28
CA LYS A 115 -12.03 12.75 -9.25
C LYS A 115 -12.09 13.81 -8.14
N PRO A 116 -12.89 14.89 -8.30
CA PRO A 116 -12.97 15.96 -7.30
C PRO A 116 -13.19 15.47 -5.87
N VAL A 117 -14.10 14.51 -5.68
CA VAL A 117 -14.38 13.91 -4.35
C VAL A 117 -13.15 13.23 -3.71
N THR A 118 -12.26 12.64 -4.52
CA THR A 118 -11.04 11.99 -4.04
C THR A 118 -10.00 13.03 -3.67
N ILE A 119 -9.86 14.08 -4.49
CA ILE A 119 -8.97 15.22 -4.20
C ILE A 119 -9.42 15.93 -2.92
N ASP A 120 -10.72 16.13 -2.72
CA ASP A 120 -11.26 16.73 -1.50
C ASP A 120 -10.91 15.91 -0.25
N LYS A 121 -11.02 14.58 -0.33
CA LYS A 121 -10.61 13.68 0.77
C LYS A 121 -9.12 13.80 1.06
N LEU A 122 -8.27 13.84 0.02
CA LEU A 122 -6.83 14.01 0.18
C LEU A 122 -6.50 15.37 0.82
N ASN A 123 -7.12 16.46 0.36
CA ASN A 123 -6.91 17.82 0.88
C ASN A 123 -7.27 17.94 2.38
N ARG A 124 -8.34 17.26 2.83
CA ARG A 124 -8.75 17.24 4.24
C ARG A 124 -7.73 16.61 5.18
N THR A 125 -6.77 15.85 4.65
CA THR A 125 -5.71 15.23 5.48
C THR A 125 -4.64 16.21 5.94
N LEU A 126 -4.60 17.45 5.43
CA LEU A 126 -3.52 18.41 5.73
C LEU A 126 -3.35 18.69 7.23
N SER A 127 -4.44 18.69 7.99
CA SER A 127 -4.42 18.87 9.45
C SER A 127 -4.28 17.57 10.25
N GLN A 128 -4.24 16.41 9.58
CA GLN A 128 -4.12 15.10 10.22
C GLN A 128 -2.65 14.71 10.43
N GLN A 129 -2.43 13.73 11.31
CA GLN A 129 -1.12 13.16 11.57
C GLN A 129 -1.21 11.63 11.59
N PRO A 130 -0.62 10.92 10.59
CA PRO A 130 0.04 11.46 9.40
C PRO A 130 -0.94 11.99 8.33
N ALA A 131 -0.53 13.05 7.61
CA ALA A 131 -1.24 13.57 6.44
C ALA A 131 -0.91 12.77 5.18
N SER A 132 -1.73 12.87 4.13
CA SER A 132 -1.44 12.23 2.84
C SER A 132 -0.19 12.81 2.18
N VAL A 133 0.63 11.94 1.58
CA VAL A 133 1.79 12.36 0.76
C VAL A 133 1.40 13.33 -0.37
N TYR A 134 0.14 13.26 -0.84
CA TYR A 134 -0.41 14.19 -1.82
C TYR A 134 -0.36 15.65 -1.35
N VAL A 135 -0.76 15.92 -0.11
CA VAL A 135 -0.80 17.29 0.45
C VAL A 135 0.55 17.74 1.03
N LEU A 136 1.44 16.80 1.34
CA LEU A 136 2.79 17.09 1.82
C LEU A 136 3.76 17.48 0.69
N HIS A 137 3.45 17.12 -0.56
CA HIS A 137 4.27 17.45 -1.73
C HIS A 137 3.46 18.08 -2.90
N PRO A 138 2.82 19.25 -2.69
CA PRO A 138 1.83 19.79 -3.63
C PRO A 138 2.39 20.45 -4.91
N THR A 139 3.71 20.68 -5.07
CA THR A 139 4.24 21.42 -6.23
C THR A 139 5.57 20.87 -6.79
N GLY A 140 5.70 20.91 -8.13
CA GLY A 140 6.97 20.88 -8.89
C GLY A 140 7.70 19.53 -9.03
N SER A 141 7.45 18.59 -8.13
CA SER A 141 7.92 17.18 -8.19
C SER A 141 6.78 16.21 -7.88
N ALA A 142 5.56 16.70 -8.08
CA ALA A 142 4.35 16.02 -7.64
C ALA A 142 4.25 14.65 -8.32
N PRO A 143 3.87 13.62 -7.55
CA PRO A 143 3.14 12.49 -8.10
C PRO A 143 2.08 13.03 -9.07
N GLN A 144 1.83 12.39 -10.21
CA GLN A 144 0.48 12.55 -10.74
C GLN A 144 -0.46 12.12 -9.60
N ALA A 145 -1.64 12.73 -9.45
CA ALA A 145 -2.51 12.44 -8.32
C ALA A 145 -2.77 10.92 -8.13
N THR A 146 -2.51 10.10 -9.18
CA THR A 146 -2.47 8.65 -9.11
C THR A 146 -1.15 8.01 -8.64
N ASP A 147 0.03 8.48 -9.05
CA ASP A 147 1.30 7.78 -8.82
C ASP A 147 2.45 8.70 -8.44
N LEU A 148 3.26 8.26 -7.48
CA LEU A 148 4.59 8.79 -7.14
C LEU A 148 5.48 8.61 -8.37
N CYS A 149 5.35 9.55 -9.31
CA CYS A 149 6.20 9.64 -10.47
C CYS A 149 7.68 9.73 -10.05
N SER A 150 7.97 10.17 -8.82
CA SER A 150 9.27 10.63 -8.31
C SER A 150 10.10 9.60 -7.51
N THR A 151 10.07 8.31 -7.84
CA THR A 151 11.04 7.28 -7.34
C THR A 151 12.53 7.60 -7.61
N GLN A 152 12.75 8.74 -8.23
CA GLN A 152 13.94 9.34 -8.78
C GLN A 152 14.67 10.25 -7.77
N TYR A 153 14.03 10.59 -6.63
CA TYR A 153 14.69 11.19 -5.48
C TYR A 153 15.06 10.09 -4.48
N PRO A 154 16.30 10.05 -3.94
CA PRO A 154 16.68 9.09 -2.90
C PRO A 154 15.66 9.03 -1.75
N GLY A 155 15.11 10.18 -1.36
CA GLY A 155 14.09 10.29 -0.32
C GLY A 155 12.80 9.49 -0.59
N VAL A 156 12.40 9.26 -1.84
CA VAL A 156 11.20 8.44 -2.14
C VAL A 156 11.48 6.96 -1.93
N ARG A 157 12.68 6.46 -2.31
CA ARG A 157 13.04 5.07 -2.02
C ARG A 157 13.16 4.84 -0.52
N ASP A 158 13.73 5.81 0.20
CA ASP A 158 13.83 5.76 1.67
C ASP A 158 12.45 5.77 2.33
N TRP A 159 11.53 6.60 1.83
CA TRP A 159 10.15 6.67 2.31
C TRP A 159 9.36 5.37 2.05
N ILE A 160 9.45 4.79 0.85
CA ILE A 160 8.81 3.49 0.57
C ILE A 160 9.42 2.39 1.45
N THR A 161 10.75 2.43 1.62
CA THR A 161 11.46 1.46 2.48
C THR A 161 11.04 1.61 3.94
N SER A 162 10.83 2.83 4.44
CA SER A 162 10.40 3.07 5.82
C SER A 162 8.97 2.57 6.08
N ILE A 163 8.07 2.69 5.10
CA ILE A 163 6.72 2.11 5.16
C ILE A 163 6.78 0.59 5.30
N VAL A 164 7.58 -0.08 4.46
CA VAL A 164 7.74 -1.53 4.55
C VAL A 164 8.41 -1.92 5.87
N ALA A 165 9.43 -1.16 6.30
CA ALA A 165 10.11 -1.38 7.57
C ALA A 165 9.17 -1.26 8.78
N GLU A 166 8.25 -0.29 8.77
CA GLU A 166 7.24 -0.13 9.82
C GLU A 166 6.38 -1.39 9.95
N VAL A 167 5.90 -1.95 8.85
CA VAL A 167 5.10 -3.17 8.91
C VAL A 167 5.93 -4.38 9.37
N VAL A 168 7.15 -4.54 8.83
CA VAL A 168 8.03 -5.66 9.17
C VAL A 168 8.44 -5.64 10.65
N ALA A 169 8.63 -4.45 11.23
CA ALA A 169 9.05 -4.28 12.62
C ALA A 169 7.91 -4.50 13.62
N ASN A 170 6.67 -4.19 13.24
CA ASN A 170 5.54 -4.19 14.16
C ASN A 170 4.60 -5.39 14.02
N TYR A 171 4.62 -6.10 12.88
CA TYR A 171 3.66 -7.17 12.59
C TYR A 171 4.35 -8.49 12.26
N ASP A 172 3.71 -9.60 12.65
CA ASP A 172 4.23 -10.94 12.35
C ASP A 172 3.92 -11.42 10.93
N ILE A 173 4.23 -10.60 9.93
CA ILE A 173 4.05 -10.98 8.52
C ILE A 173 5.04 -12.09 8.11
N ASP A 174 4.57 -13.01 7.26
CA ASP A 174 5.36 -14.11 6.69
C ASP A 174 6.15 -13.70 5.44
N GLY A 175 5.77 -12.58 4.82
CA GLY A 175 6.43 -12.07 3.64
C GLY A 175 5.99 -10.65 3.28
N VAL A 176 6.76 -10.02 2.40
CA VAL A 176 6.43 -8.74 1.76
C VAL A 176 6.24 -9.00 0.28
N GLN A 177 5.18 -8.45 -0.31
CA GLN A 177 4.84 -8.58 -1.71
C GLN A 177 4.63 -7.20 -2.34
N PHE A 178 5.27 -6.95 -3.49
CA PHE A 178 4.86 -5.88 -4.41
C PHE A 178 4.14 -6.50 -5.60
N ASP A 179 3.16 -5.78 -6.14
CA ASP A 179 2.47 -6.12 -7.39
C ASP A 179 3.25 -5.56 -8.59
N ASP A 180 2.56 -5.36 -9.71
CA ASP A 180 3.08 -5.02 -11.02
C ASP A 180 3.15 -3.51 -11.32
N TYR A 181 2.69 -2.66 -10.40
CA TYR A 181 2.68 -1.21 -10.60
C TYR A 181 4.04 -0.58 -10.29
N PHE A 182 4.86 -0.45 -11.34
CA PHE A 182 6.11 0.31 -11.32
C PHE A 182 6.03 1.55 -12.23
N TYR A 183 7.05 1.80 -13.05
CA TYR A 183 6.99 2.83 -14.09
C TYR A 183 6.05 2.37 -15.21
N ALA A 184 4.94 3.09 -15.37
CA ALA A 184 4.06 2.96 -16.52
C ALA A 184 4.07 4.26 -17.33
N GLU A 185 4.34 4.17 -18.62
CA GLU A 185 4.27 5.30 -19.55
C GLU A 185 3.40 4.89 -20.73
N SER A 186 2.46 5.77 -21.11
CA SER A 186 1.70 5.63 -22.34
C SER A 186 1.71 6.98 -23.06
N PRO A 187 1.37 7.04 -24.36
CA PRO A 187 1.22 8.33 -25.05
C PRO A 187 0.24 9.29 -24.33
N ALA A 188 -0.74 8.75 -23.60
CA ALA A 188 -1.71 9.51 -22.82
C ALA A 188 -1.26 9.83 -21.38
N SER A 189 -0.19 9.19 -20.89
CA SER A 189 0.37 9.41 -19.56
C SER A 189 1.89 9.30 -19.61
N VAL A 190 2.52 10.43 -19.96
CA VAL A 190 3.97 10.57 -19.98
C VAL A 190 4.50 10.83 -18.58
N LEU A 191 5.65 10.23 -18.27
CA LEU A 191 6.31 10.47 -16.99
C LEU A 191 7.15 11.74 -17.07
N ASN A 192 6.92 12.68 -16.15
CA ASN A 192 7.63 13.97 -16.13
C ASN A 192 8.91 13.91 -15.30
N ASP A 193 9.88 13.12 -15.77
CA ASP A 193 11.12 12.79 -15.06
C ASP A 193 12.40 13.25 -15.78
N ASN A 194 12.25 14.15 -16.76
CA ASN A 194 13.36 14.67 -17.54
C ASN A 194 14.38 15.44 -16.70
N GLN A 195 13.93 16.27 -15.76
CA GLN A 195 14.84 17.05 -14.90
C GLN A 195 15.65 16.15 -13.97
N THR A 196 15.00 15.13 -13.40
CA THR A 196 15.66 14.20 -12.50
C THR A 196 16.59 13.23 -13.25
N PHE A 197 16.22 12.80 -14.46
CA PHE A 197 17.13 12.07 -15.34
C PHE A 197 18.37 12.91 -15.66
N LYS A 198 18.19 14.20 -15.97
CA LYS A 198 19.33 15.13 -16.15
C LYS A 198 20.21 15.25 -14.91
N LYS A 199 19.66 15.09 -13.70
CA LYS A 199 20.42 15.22 -12.46
C LYS A 199 21.11 13.92 -12.03
N TYR A 200 20.45 12.78 -12.16
CA TYR A 200 20.91 11.50 -11.57
C TYR A 200 21.13 10.37 -12.59
N GLY A 201 20.71 10.55 -13.84
CA GLY A 201 20.74 9.50 -14.87
C GLY A 201 21.91 9.60 -15.86
N GLN A 202 22.82 10.57 -15.69
CA GLN A 202 23.89 10.89 -16.66
C GLN A 202 24.85 9.73 -16.97
N HIS A 203 24.93 8.73 -16.09
CA HIS A 203 25.78 7.55 -16.27
C HIS A 203 25.09 6.38 -16.99
N PHE A 204 23.80 6.50 -17.32
CA PHE A 204 23.05 5.47 -18.03
C PHE A 204 23.00 5.77 -19.53
N GLY A 205 23.13 4.73 -20.34
CA GLY A 205 23.02 4.84 -21.80
C GLY A 205 21.63 5.25 -22.28
N SER A 206 20.59 5.07 -21.46
CA SER A 206 19.24 5.52 -21.76
C SER A 206 18.44 5.85 -20.49
N LYS A 207 17.41 6.68 -20.65
CA LYS A 207 16.43 6.97 -19.59
C LYS A 207 15.67 5.72 -19.14
N ALA A 208 15.46 4.76 -20.05
CA ALA A 208 14.82 3.49 -19.74
C ALA A 208 15.68 2.61 -18.83
N ASP A 209 17.00 2.56 -19.06
CA ASP A 209 17.94 1.84 -18.18
C ASP A 209 17.98 2.46 -16.78
N TRP A 210 18.03 3.79 -16.72
CA TRP A 210 17.99 4.51 -15.45
C TRP A 210 16.71 4.21 -14.65
N ARG A 211 15.52 4.22 -15.29
CA ARG A 211 14.26 3.85 -14.63
C ARG A 211 14.27 2.40 -14.13
N ARG A 212 14.76 1.45 -14.93
CA ARG A 212 14.91 0.04 -14.50
C ARG A 212 15.81 -0.08 -13.29
N ASP A 213 16.93 0.64 -13.28
CA ASP A 213 17.84 0.63 -12.15
C ASP A 213 17.24 1.24 -10.89
N ASN A 214 16.43 2.30 -10.99
CA ASN A 214 15.69 2.84 -9.84
C ASN A 214 14.77 1.79 -9.19
N THR A 215 14.03 1.02 -9.99
CA THR A 215 13.19 -0.08 -9.49
C THR A 215 14.05 -1.18 -8.86
N LYS A 216 15.15 -1.59 -9.50
CA LYS A 216 16.10 -2.56 -8.96
C LYS A 216 16.67 -2.11 -7.62
N GLN A 217 17.07 -0.85 -7.50
CA GLN A 217 17.60 -0.27 -6.27
C GLN A 217 16.58 -0.29 -5.15
N LEU A 218 15.32 0.07 -5.43
CA LEU A 218 14.23 0.00 -4.45
C LEU A 218 14.03 -1.42 -3.94
N VAL A 219 13.86 -2.40 -4.84
CA VAL A 219 13.65 -3.81 -4.46
C VAL A 219 14.84 -4.32 -3.65
N GLY A 220 16.06 -3.98 -4.05
CA GLY A 220 17.28 -4.32 -3.30
C GLY A 220 17.34 -3.68 -1.92
N GLN A 221 16.96 -2.41 -1.78
CA GLN A 221 16.95 -1.68 -0.51
C GLN A 221 15.91 -2.24 0.46
N VAL A 222 14.69 -2.50 -0.03
CA VAL A 222 13.63 -3.14 0.76
C VAL A 222 14.07 -4.54 1.21
N SER A 223 14.61 -5.36 0.30
CA SER A 223 15.11 -6.70 0.62
C SER A 223 16.19 -6.69 1.72
N ARG A 224 17.17 -5.78 1.62
CA ARG A 224 18.21 -5.62 2.64
C ARG A 224 17.63 -5.16 3.98
N THR A 225 16.67 -4.25 3.97
CA THR A 225 16.02 -3.73 5.17
C THR A 225 15.23 -4.81 5.89
N ILE A 226 14.44 -5.59 5.16
CA ILE A 226 13.69 -6.74 5.71
C ILE A 226 14.66 -7.73 6.38
N LYS A 227 15.74 -8.12 5.70
CA LYS A 227 16.73 -9.06 6.26
C LYS A 227 17.42 -8.56 7.53
N LYS A 228 17.56 -7.23 7.69
CA LYS A 228 18.12 -6.61 8.90
C LYS A 228 17.12 -6.62 10.07
N LEU A 229 15.83 -6.43 9.79
CA LEU A 229 14.78 -6.36 10.82
C LEU A 229 14.26 -7.74 11.23
N LYS A 230 14.12 -8.65 10.27
CA LYS A 230 13.72 -10.05 10.46
C LYS A 230 14.76 -10.95 9.79
N THR A 231 15.73 -11.43 10.57
CA THR A 231 16.49 -12.62 10.21
C THR A 231 15.54 -13.82 10.26
N ARG A 232 15.42 -14.56 9.15
CA ARG A 232 14.54 -15.74 9.07
C ARG A 232 14.76 -16.63 10.31
N ARG A 233 13.68 -16.91 11.04
CA ARG A 233 13.61 -18.08 11.92
C ARG A 233 13.52 -19.35 11.07
#